data_AF-A0A537BVW4-F1
#
_entry.id   AF-A0A537BVW4-F1
#
_cell.length_a   1.000
_cell.length_b   1.000
_cell.length_c   1.000
_cell.angle_alpha   90.00
_cell.angle_beta   90.00
_cell.angle_gamma   90.00
#
_symmetry.space_group_name_H-M   'P 1'
#
loop_
_entity.id
_entity.type
_entity.pdbx_description
1 polymer ?
#
loop_
_entity_poly.entity_id
_entity_poly.type
_entity_poly.pdbx_seq_one_letter_code
_entity_poly.pdbx_strand_id
1 'polypeptide(L)' 'MTMPIAALIFIPIWLGAAAINMWLGVSRAGFSVAEELPVFLAVFAIPAVVAWFIWWKFS' A
#
# COMPACT_ATOMS: atom_id res chain seq x y z
N MET A 1 -6.94 15.29 14.51
CA MET A 1 -6.24 14.03 14.18
C MET A 1 -4.77 14.21 14.51
N THR A 2 -4.18 13.35 15.34
CA THR A 2 -2.74 13.41 15.66
C THR A 2 -1.94 12.70 14.56
N MET A 3 -0.64 13.04 14.43
CA MET A 3 0.25 12.43 13.44
C MET A 3 0.26 10.89 13.46
N PRO A 4 0.24 10.19 14.62
CA PRO A 4 0.17 8.74 14.66
C PRO A 4 -1.13 8.16 14.09
N ILE A 5 -2.28 8.79 14.36
CA ILE A 5 -3.57 8.35 13.83
C ILE A 5 -3.62 8.50 12.30
N ALA A 6 -3.03 9.58 11.77
CA ALA A 6 -2.89 9.77 10.33
C ALA A 6 -2.09 8.62 9.67
N ALA A 7 -1.03 8.13 10.34
CA ALA A 7 -0.24 7.00 9.86
C ALA A 7 -1.05 5.69 9.81
N LEU A 8 -1.95 5.43 10.76
CA LEU A 8 -2.86 4.28 10.67
C LEU A 8 -3.86 4.41 9.52
N ILE A 9 -4.46 5.60 9.33
CA ILE A 9 -5.44 5.84 8.27
C ILE A 9 -4.80 5.76 6.88
N PHE A 10 -3.51 6.11 6.76
CA PHE A 10 -2.75 5.95 5.53
C PHE A 10 -2.75 4.51 5.01
N ILE A 11 -2.67 3.50 5.88
CA ILE A 11 -2.56 2.08 5.49
C ILE A 11 -3.72 1.61 4.60
N PRO A 12 -5.01 1.71 5.00
CA PRO A 12 -6.12 1.27 4.15
C PRO A 12 -6.29 2.12 2.89
N ILE A 13 -5.98 3.42 2.94
CA ILE A 13 -6.02 4.30 1.76
C ILE A 13 -4.97 3.84 0.75
N TRP A 14 -3.75 3.59 1.21
CA TRP A 14 -2.64 3.17 0.37
C TRP A 14 -2.83 1.76 -0.18
N LEU A 15 -3.41 0.85 0.61
CA LEU A 15 -3.83 -0.46 0.13
C LEU A 15 -4.77 -0.35 -1.08
N GLY A 16 -5.77 0.53 -1.00
CA GLY A 16 -6.68 0.82 -2.11
C GLY A 16 -5.95 1.36 -3.35
N ALA A 17 -5.05 2.32 -3.16
CA ALA A 17 -4.26 2.89 -4.25
C ALA A 17 -3.34 1.84 -4.91
N ALA A 18 -2.67 1.00 -4.12
CA ALA A 18 -1.82 -0.09 -4.61
C ALA A 18 -2.65 -1.15 -5.36
N ALA A 19 -3.85 -1.48 -4.87
CA ALA A 19 -4.74 -2.41 -5.54
C ALA A 19 -5.22 -1.87 -6.90
N ILE A 20 -5.53 -0.57 -6.98
CA ILE A 20 -5.84 0.10 -8.25
C ILE A 20 -4.63 0.06 -9.19
N ASN A 21 -3.42 0.29 -8.67
CA ASN A 21 -2.19 0.24 -9.47
C ASN A 21 -1.98 -1.15 -10.10
N MET A 22 -2.09 -2.22 -9.30
CA MET A 22 -2.04 -3.60 -9.77
C MET A 22 -3.16 -3.90 -10.79
N TRP A 23 -4.39 -3.45 -10.49
CA TRP A 23 -5.53 -3.63 -11.40
C TRP A 23 -5.31 -2.95 -12.75
N LEU A 24 -4.61 -1.82 -12.80
CA LEU A 24 -4.23 -1.16 -14.05
C LEU A 24 -3.15 -1.94 -14.81
N GLY A 25 -2.17 -2.52 -14.12
CA GLY A 25 -1.16 -3.40 -14.73
C GLY A 25 -1.80 -4.60 -15.43
N VAL A 26 -2.70 -5.29 -14.72
CA VAL A 26 -3.47 -6.40 -15.30
C VAL A 26 -4.48 -5.93 -16.36
N SER A 27 -5.23 -4.89 -16.01
CA SER A 27 -6.30 -4.22 -16.76
C SER A 27 -5.93 -3.75 -18.15
N ARG A 28 -4.80 -3.05 -18.19
CA ARG A 28 -4.45 -2.13 -19.28
C ARG A 28 -3.09 -2.42 -19.88
N ALA A 29 -2.12 -2.88 -19.08
CA ALA A 29 -0.80 -3.27 -19.59
C ALA A 29 -0.75 -4.74 -20.04
N GLY A 30 -1.71 -5.57 -19.59
CA GLY A 30 -1.85 -6.96 -20.02
C GLY A 30 -0.98 -7.95 -19.25
N PHE A 31 -0.39 -7.54 -18.12
CA PHE A 31 0.33 -8.44 -17.23
C PHE A 31 -0.62 -9.40 -16.51
N SER A 32 -0.14 -10.57 -16.17
CA SER A 32 -0.87 -11.49 -15.30
C SER A 32 -0.86 -11.01 -13.85
N VAL A 33 -1.83 -11.48 -13.07
CA VAL A 33 -1.87 -11.26 -11.61
C VAL A 33 -0.58 -11.71 -10.93
N ALA A 34 0.04 -12.80 -11.40
CA ALA A 34 1.27 -13.33 -10.83
C ALA A 34 2.49 -12.44 -11.08
N GLU A 35 2.54 -11.75 -12.22
CA GLU A 35 3.60 -10.80 -12.55
C GLU A 35 3.47 -9.50 -11.73
N GLU A 36 2.24 -9.03 -11.52
CA GLU A 36 1.99 -7.79 -10.77
C GLU A 36 1.97 -7.98 -9.25
N LEU A 37 1.69 -9.18 -8.74
CA LEU A 37 1.59 -9.43 -7.31
C LEU A 37 2.87 -9.05 -6.53
N PRO A 38 4.10 -9.39 -6.98
CA PRO A 38 5.33 -8.95 -6.33
C PRO A 38 5.48 -7.42 -6.32
N VAL A 39 5.08 -6.74 -7.40
CA VAL A 39 5.13 -5.28 -7.50
C VAL A 39 4.14 -4.65 -6.52
N PHE A 40 2.90 -5.13 -6.51
CA PHE A 40 1.87 -4.75 -5.55
C PHE A 40 2.38 -4.91 -4.11
N LEU A 41 2.96 -6.06 -3.77
CA LEU A 41 3.49 -6.32 -2.43
C LEU A 41 4.60 -5.34 -2.07
N ALA A 42 5.52 -5.03 -2.98
CA ALA A 42 6.57 -4.04 -2.72
C ALA A 42 5.98 -2.63 -2.53
N VAL A 43 5.06 -2.21 -3.42
CA VAL A 43 4.41 -0.89 -3.40
C VAL A 43 3.53 -0.71 -2.16
N PHE A 44 2.87 -1.76 -1.67
CA PHE A 44 2.03 -1.70 -0.49
C PHE A 44 2.80 -1.94 0.82
N ALA A 45 3.54 -3.05 0.91
CA ALA A 45 4.09 -3.52 2.18
C ALA A 45 5.16 -2.57 2.74
N ILE A 46 6.02 -2.00 1.89
CA ILE A 46 7.08 -1.09 2.35
C ILE A 46 6.47 0.16 3.00
N PRO A 47 5.57 0.93 2.34
CA PRO A 47 4.93 2.07 2.99
C PRO A 47 4.04 1.68 4.18
N ALA A 48 3.35 0.54 4.13
CA ALA A 48 2.51 0.08 5.24
C ALA A 48 3.34 -0.23 6.50
N VAL A 49 4.49 -0.89 6.36
CA VAL A 49 5.42 -1.16 7.47
C VAL A 49 5.97 0.14 8.06
N VAL A 50 6.34 1.10 7.21
CA VAL A 50 6.82 2.41 7.67
C VAL A 50 5.73 3.17 8.43
N ALA A 51 4.51 3.21 7.89
CA ALA A 51 3.39 3.87 8.53
C ALA A 51 3.01 3.22 9.87
N TRP A 52 2.99 1.89 9.91
CA TRP A 52 2.77 1.13 11.14
C TRP A 52 3.87 1.41 12.18
N PHE A 53 5.13 1.43 11.78
CA PHE A 53 6.25 1.74 12.67
C PHE A 53 6.16 3.16 13.24
N ILE A 54 5.81 4.16 12.41
CA ILE A 54 5.59 5.54 12.86
C ILE A 54 4.45 5.60 13.86
N TRP A 55 3.32 4.96 13.57
CA TRP A 55 2.22 4.90 14.51
C TRP A 55 2.68 4.28 15.85
N TRP A 56 3.33 3.12 15.83
CA TRP A 56 3.77 2.43 17.04
C TRP A 56 4.76 3.26 17.87
N LYS A 57 5.74 3.89 17.22
CA LYS A 57 6.82 4.62 17.92
C LYS A 57 6.38 5.94 18.55
N PHE A 58 5.31 6.55 18.02
CA PHE A 58 4.84 7.89 18.39
C PHE A 58 3.41 7.92 18.95
N SER A 59 2.76 6.76 19.11
CA SER A 59 1.50 6.64 19.87
C SER A 59 1.74 6.57 21.37
#